data_AF-A0A2V5UU76-F1
#
_entry.id   AF-A0A2V5UU76-F1
#
_cell.length_a   1.000
_cell.length_b   1.000
_cell.length_c   1.000
_cell.angle_alpha   90.00
_cell.angle_beta   90.00
_cell.angle_gamma   90.00
#
_symmetry.space_group_name_H-M   'P 1'
#
loop_
_entity.id
_entity.type
_entity.pdbx_description
1 polymer ?
#
loop_
_entity_poly.entity_id
_entity_poly.type
_entity_poly.pdbx_seq_one_letter_code
_entity_poly.pdbx_strand_id
1 'polypeptide(L)'
;MRELLLCPPDYYGIEYEINPWMSRAHGAEAALAQKQWKELHGRLSNLDCDVHLISPQPGLPDMVFTANAGLTIGRKFIPSNFRHKERAGEQPFFAKWM
;
A
#
# COMPACT_ATOMS: atom_id res chain seq x y z
N MET A 1 2.68 9.71 -20.05
CA MET A 1 3.30 8.81 -19.07
C MET A 1 2.27 8.51 -18.00
N ARG A 2 2.12 7.25 -17.58
CA ARG A 2 1.20 6.89 -16.48
C ARG A 2 1.93 7.07 -15.16
N GLU A 3 1.28 7.59 -14.14
CA GLU A 3 1.85 7.71 -12.80
C GLU A 3 1.25 6.64 -11.89
N LEU A 4 2.10 5.95 -11.14
CA LEU A 4 1.71 4.91 -10.19
C LEU A 4 2.28 5.27 -8.81
N LEU A 5 1.52 4.97 -7.75
CA LEU A 5 1.97 5.08 -6.38
C LEU A 5 2.11 3.68 -5.78
N LEU A 6 3.27 3.36 -5.21
CA LEU A 6 3.51 2.14 -4.44
C LEU A 6 4.02 2.50 -3.04
N CYS A 7 3.92 1.54 -2.11
CA CYS A 7 4.49 1.63 -0.77
C CYS A 7 5.30 0.35 -0.51
N PRO A 8 6.59 0.44 -0.11
CA PRO A 8 7.40 -0.73 0.18
C PRO A 8 6.92 -1.47 1.44
N PRO A 9 7.11 -2.80 1.53
CA PRO A 9 6.55 -3.63 2.59
C PRO A 9 7.46 -3.70 3.84
N ASP A 10 8.05 -2.58 4.26
CA ASP A 10 9.03 -2.55 5.36
C ASP A 10 8.41 -2.91 6.71
N TYR A 11 7.11 -2.63 6.87
CA TYR A 11 6.31 -2.98 8.06
C TYR A 11 5.14 -3.91 7.71
N TYR A 12 5.21 -4.62 6.57
CA TYR A 12 4.11 -5.50 6.14
C TYR A 12 4.04 -6.77 6.99
N GLY A 13 2.82 -7.14 7.35
CA GLY A 13 2.49 -8.37 8.07
C GLY A 13 0.98 -8.56 8.18
N ILE A 14 0.53 -9.75 8.57
CA ILE A 14 -0.88 -10.00 8.91
C ILE A 14 -1.02 -9.83 10.42
N GLU A 15 -1.33 -8.62 10.86
CA GLU A 15 -1.44 -8.27 12.29
C GLU A 15 -2.89 -8.36 12.82
N TYR A 16 -3.86 -8.39 11.91
CA TYR A 16 -5.29 -8.46 12.16
C TYR A 16 -6.01 -9.15 10.98
N GLU A 17 -7.31 -9.42 11.14
CA GLU A 17 -8.11 -10.15 10.16
C GLU A 17 -9.39 -9.37 9.84
N ILE A 18 -9.38 -8.60 8.76
CA ILE A 18 -10.51 -7.74 8.35
C ILE A 18 -11.15 -8.18 7.01
N ASN A 19 -10.64 -9.25 6.41
CA ASN A 19 -11.20 -9.88 5.23
C ASN A 19 -10.94 -11.40 5.24
N PRO A 20 -11.66 -12.20 4.42
CA PRO A 20 -11.59 -13.66 4.48
C PRO A 20 -10.23 -14.29 4.11
N TRP A 21 -9.30 -13.53 3.53
CA TRP A 21 -7.98 -14.03 3.13
C TRP A 21 -6.94 -13.89 4.23
N MET A 22 -7.18 -13.01 5.19
CA MET A 22 -6.26 -12.77 6.29
C MET A 22 -6.38 -13.88 7.34
N SER A 23 -5.24 -14.39 7.78
CA SER A 23 -5.15 -15.31 8.91
C SER A 23 -3.85 -15.05 9.66
N ARG A 24 -3.93 -14.64 10.93
CA ARG A 24 -2.74 -14.44 11.77
C ARG A 24 -1.98 -15.73 12.04
N ALA A 25 -2.66 -16.88 11.93
CA ALA A 25 -2.03 -18.19 11.97
C ALA A 25 -1.15 -18.47 10.73
N HIS A 26 -1.41 -17.76 9.62
CA HIS A 26 -0.68 -17.87 8.36
C HIS A 26 -0.11 -16.51 7.96
N GLY A 27 0.76 -15.95 8.81
CA GLY A 27 1.38 -14.64 8.59
C GLY A 27 2.26 -14.57 7.33
N ALA A 28 2.70 -13.35 7.01
CA ALA A 28 3.58 -13.12 5.87
C ALA A 28 5.07 -13.32 6.24
N GLU A 29 5.84 -13.95 5.36
CA GLU A 29 7.29 -14.00 5.47
C GLU A 29 7.91 -12.70 4.91
N ALA A 30 8.52 -11.90 5.78
CA ALA A 30 9.02 -10.56 5.42
C ALA A 30 10.02 -10.58 4.25
N ALA A 31 10.96 -11.53 4.24
CA ALA A 31 11.94 -11.66 3.17
C ALA A 31 11.30 -11.99 1.81
N LEU A 32 10.30 -12.88 1.81
CA LEU A 32 9.56 -13.24 0.61
C LEU A 32 8.69 -12.08 0.11
N ALA A 33 7.99 -11.39 1.01
CA ALA A 33 7.18 -10.22 0.66
C ALA A 33 8.04 -9.10 0.05
N GLN A 34 9.21 -8.82 0.64
CA GLN A 34 10.19 -7.86 0.12
C GLN A 34 10.71 -8.26 -1.26
N LYS A 35 11.02 -9.54 -1.47
CA LYS A 35 11.45 -10.05 -2.79
C LYS A 35 10.34 -9.86 -3.84
N GLN A 36 9.13 -10.31 -3.55
CA GLN A 36 7.99 -10.22 -4.47
C GLN A 36 7.65 -8.76 -4.81
N TRP A 37 7.67 -7.87 -3.81
CA TRP A 37 7.42 -6.45 -4.04
C TRP A 37 8.51 -5.80 -4.89
N LYS A 38 9.80 -6.12 -4.66
CA LYS A 38 10.90 -5.61 -5.49
C LYS A 38 10.79 -6.08 -6.94
N GLU A 39 10.36 -7.31 -7.16
CA GLU A 39 10.09 -7.84 -8.50
C GLU A 39 8.92 -7.09 -9.18
N LEU A 40 7.83 -6.81 -8.46
CA LEU A 40 6.71 -6.00 -8.95
C LEU A 40 7.16 -4.57 -9.29
N HIS A 41 7.82 -3.90 -8.36
CA HIS A 41 8.35 -2.55 -8.53
C HIS A 41 9.27 -2.48 -9.75
N GLY A 42 10.27 -3.37 -9.84
CA GLY A 42 11.19 -3.42 -10.97
C GLY A 42 10.51 -3.69 -12.31
N ARG A 43 9.47 -4.54 -12.35
CA ARG A 43 8.68 -4.76 -13.57
C ARG A 43 7.90 -3.52 -13.98
N LEU A 44 7.25 -2.84 -13.04
CA LEU A 44 6.49 -1.62 -13.32
C LEU A 44 7.41 -0.48 -13.77
N SER A 45 8.54 -0.27 -13.09
CA SER A 45 9.50 0.79 -13.45
C SER A 45 10.19 0.59 -14.81
N ASN A 46 10.13 -0.61 -15.39
CA ASN A 46 10.61 -0.89 -16.74
C ASN A 46 9.55 -0.66 -17.83
N LEU A 47 8.31 -0.33 -17.47
CA LEU A 47 7.25 0.07 -18.40
C LEU A 47 7.27 1.59 -18.60
N ASP A 48 6.47 2.10 -19.55
CA ASP A 48 6.28 3.54 -19.78
C ASP A 48 5.36 4.18 -18.71
N CYS A 49 5.75 4.05 -17.44
CA CYS A 49 5.12 4.68 -16.30
C CYS A 49 6.15 5.22 -15.29
N ASP A 50 5.82 6.34 -14.66
CA ASP A 50 6.55 6.86 -13.51
C ASP A 50 6.01 6.21 -12.23
N VAL A 51 6.91 5.66 -11.41
CA VAL A 51 6.54 4.99 -10.16
C VAL A 51 7.03 5.82 -9.00
N HIS A 52 6.10 6.38 -8.25
CA HIS A 52 6.38 7.08 -7.00
C HIS A 52 6.23 6.15 -5.80
N LEU A 53 7.00 6.45 -4.76
CA LEU A 53 6.98 5.71 -3.51
C LEU A 53 6.52 6.62 -2.36
N ILE A 54 5.56 6.13 -1.57
CA ILE A 54 5.25 6.70 -0.25
C ILE A 54 5.99 5.91 0.83
N SER A 55 6.48 6.60 1.86
CA SER A 55 7.16 5.95 2.98
C SER A 55 6.18 5.12 3.82
N PRO A 56 6.49 3.84 4.11
CA PRO A 56 5.66 3.00 4.94
C PRO A 56 5.69 3.48 6.39
N GLN A 57 4.66 3.15 7.16
CA GLN A 57 4.54 3.58 8.56
C GLN A 57 4.46 2.38 9.51
N PRO A 58 5.21 2.39 10.63
CA PRO A 58 5.08 1.35 11.65
C PRO A 58 3.64 1.24 12.15
N GLY A 59 3.16 0.00 12.33
CA GLY A 59 1.80 -0.28 12.80
C GLY A 59 0.68 -0.07 11.76
N LEU A 60 1.03 0.22 10.50
CA LEU A 60 0.09 0.29 9.38
C LEU A 60 0.52 -0.66 8.25
N PRO A 61 0.44 -1.99 8.47
CA PRO A 61 0.98 -2.98 7.55
C PRO A 61 0.32 -2.96 6.16
N ASP A 62 -0.95 -2.55 6.09
CA ASP A 62 -1.73 -2.51 4.85
C ASP A 62 -1.47 -1.28 3.96
N MET A 63 -0.58 -0.33 4.37
CA MET A 63 -0.20 0.81 3.51
C MET A 63 0.38 0.40 2.15
N VAL A 64 0.89 -0.84 2.05
CA VAL A 64 1.36 -1.46 0.80
C VAL A 64 0.27 -1.50 -0.28
N PHE A 65 -1.01 -1.52 0.11
CA PHE A 65 -2.17 -1.54 -0.78
C PHE A 65 -2.63 -0.12 -1.14
N THR A 66 -1.77 0.62 -1.84
CA THR A 66 -1.97 2.02 -2.25
C THR A 66 -3.18 2.23 -3.15
N ALA A 67 -3.70 1.17 -3.80
CA ALA A 67 -4.97 1.21 -4.51
C ALA A 67 -6.16 1.64 -3.64
N ASN A 68 -6.05 1.48 -2.31
CA ASN A 68 -7.08 1.91 -1.36
C ASN A 68 -6.81 3.31 -0.78
N ALA A 69 -5.76 4.03 -1.19
CA ALA A 69 -5.47 5.38 -0.69
C ALA A 69 -6.63 6.36 -0.94
N GLY A 70 -7.24 6.25 -2.12
CA GLY A 70 -8.35 7.10 -2.54
C GLY A 70 -8.55 7.00 -4.06
N LEU A 71 -9.39 7.89 -4.58
CA LEU A 71 -9.70 7.98 -6.01
C LEU A 71 -9.10 9.26 -6.61
N THR A 72 -8.34 9.12 -7.69
CA THR A 72 -7.81 10.25 -8.45
C THR A 72 -8.60 10.47 -9.74
N ILE A 73 -8.96 11.72 -10.03
CA ILE A 73 -9.59 12.13 -11.29
C ILE A 73 -8.98 13.47 -11.73
N GLY A 74 -8.12 13.43 -12.75
CA GLY A 74 -7.33 14.58 -13.15
C GLY A 74 -6.44 15.06 -11.99
N ARG A 75 -6.62 16.30 -11.54
CA ARG A 75 -5.89 16.89 -10.40
C ARG A 75 -6.64 16.80 -9.07
N LYS A 76 -7.74 16.04 -9.01
CA LYS A 76 -8.53 15.87 -7.78
C LYS A 76 -8.21 14.54 -7.14
N PHE A 77 -8.06 14.55 -5.83
CA PHE A 77 -7.94 13.37 -4.98
C PHE A 77 -9.10 13.33 -3.99
N ILE A 78 -9.79 12.20 -3.94
CA ILE A 78 -10.82 11.91 -2.94
C ILE A 78 -10.24 10.85 -2.02
N PRO A 79 -9.83 11.18 -0.78
CA PRO A 79 -9.24 10.22 0.14
C PRO A 79 -10.26 9.14 0.53
N SER A 80 -9.79 7.91 0.67
CA SER A 80 -10.62 6.83 1.20
C SER A 80 -10.99 7.09 2.66
N ASN A 81 -12.23 6.75 3.02
CA ASN A 81 -12.66 6.62 4.40
C ASN A 81 -12.81 5.11 4.70
N PHE A 82 -11.85 4.56 5.44
CA PHE A 82 -11.77 3.12 5.67
C PHE A 82 -12.88 2.63 6.62
N ARG A 83 -13.56 1.54 6.26
CA ARG A 83 -14.56 0.88 7.12
C ARG A 83 -13.94 0.33 8.41
N HIS A 84 -12.73 -0.22 8.31
CA HIS A 84 -12.03 -0.92 9.38
C HIS A 84 -11.05 0.04 10.06
N LYS A 85 -11.13 0.15 11.39
CA LYS A 85 -10.30 1.07 12.20
C LYS A 85 -8.81 0.77 12.07
N GLU A 86 -8.48 -0.49 11.80
CA GLU A 86 -7.13 -1.01 11.60
C GLU A 86 -6.40 -0.26 10.47
N ARG A 87 -7.14 0.17 9.44
CA ARG A 87 -6.61 0.91 8.28
C ARG A 87 -6.88 2.41 8.31
N ALA A 88 -7.70 2.90 9.24
CA ALA A 88 -8.07 4.31 9.29
C ALA A 88 -6.86 5.25 9.51
N GLY A 89 -5.82 4.76 10.18
CA GLY A 89 -4.57 5.49 10.40
C GLY A 89 -3.75 5.76 9.12
N GLU A 90 -4.05 5.11 8.00
CA GLU A 90 -3.35 5.29 6.73
C GLU A 90 -3.75 6.60 6.01
N GLN A 91 -5.02 7.00 6.16
CA GLN A 91 -5.62 8.11 5.42
C GLN A 91 -4.83 9.43 5.55
N PRO A 92 -4.35 9.87 6.74
CA PRO A 92 -3.57 11.10 6.86
C PRO A 92 -2.26 11.09 6.06
N PHE A 93 -1.63 9.92 5.92
CA PHE A 93 -0.37 9.80 5.16
C PHE A 93 -0.63 9.89 3.66
N PHE A 94 -1.68 9.23 3.16
CA PHE A 94 -2.08 9.35 1.77
C PHE A 94 -2.55 10.77 1.42
N ALA A 95 -3.36 11.39 2.27
CA ALA A 95 -3.84 12.75 2.06
C ALA A 95 -2.72 13.79 2.10
N LYS A 96 -1.63 13.55 2.85
CA LYS A 96 -0.45 14.42 2.87
C LYS A 96 0.43 14.24 1.63
N TRP A 97 0.44 13.05 1.05
CA TRP A 97 1.25 12.74 -0.14
C TRP A 97 0.66 13.32 -1.43
N MET A 98 -0.67 13.29 -1.56
CA MET A 98 -1.45 13.78 -2.72
C MET A 98 -1.65 15.30 -2.72
#